data_AF-A0A3B9IZ38-F1
#
_entry.id   AF-A0A3B9IZ38-F1
#
_cell.length_a   1.000
_cell.length_b   1.000
_cell.length_c   1.000
_cell.angle_alpha   90.00
_cell.angle_beta   90.00
_cell.angle_gamma   90.00
#
_symmetry.space_group_name_H-M   'P 1'
#
loop_
_entity.id
_entity.type
_entity.pdbx_description
1 polymer ?
#
loop_
_entity_poly.entity_id
_entity_poly.type
_entity_poly.pdbx_seq_one_letter_code
_entity_poly.pdbx_strand_id
1 'polypeptide(L)'
;MTRIKISACILLTLICISIFSGIWVNKQCDLLLECIFEIQHLCGENKTDRANEYCVILEKNWNNFRKKACILIRSEKLDDAEEICSELPCLADSAEIFVSAEKLKHIIRNIEESESPHIVNIL
;
A
#
# COMPACT_ATOMS: atom_id res chain seq x y z
N MET A 1 -40.71 0.73 -15.78
CA MET A 1 -39.40 0.38 -16.38
C MET A 1 -38.24 1.28 -15.94
N THR A 2 -38.44 2.59 -15.75
CA THR A 2 -37.40 3.52 -15.23
C THR A 2 -36.81 3.10 -13.87
N ARG A 3 -37.63 2.57 -12.95
CA ARG A 3 -37.15 2.06 -11.64
C ARG A 3 -36.18 0.87 -11.76
N ILE A 4 -36.40 -0.02 -12.73
CA ILE A 4 -35.52 -1.17 -13.00
C ILE A 4 -34.19 -0.70 -13.60
N LYS A 5 -34.21 0.30 -14.49
CA LYS A 5 -33.00 0.90 -15.07
C LYS A 5 -32.14 1.59 -14.00
N ILE A 6 -32.77 2.28 -13.05
CA ILE A 6 -32.07 2.93 -11.93
C ILE A 6 -31.45 1.87 -11.00
N SER A 7 -32.21 0.84 -10.64
CA SER A 7 -31.69 -0.25 -9.80
C SER A 7 -30.52 -0.99 -10.46
N ALA A 8 -30.60 -1.27 -11.77
CA ALA A 8 -29.53 -1.90 -12.52
C ALA A 8 -28.28 -1.00 -12.62
N CYS A 9 -28.48 0.32 -12.77
CA CYS A 9 -27.39 1.30 -12.81
C CYS A 9 -26.62 1.36 -11.48
N ILE A 10 -27.33 1.34 -10.34
CA ILE A 10 -26.69 1.35 -9.01
C ILE A 10 -25.84 0.09 -8.82
N LEU A 11 -26.37 -1.07 -9.20
CA LEU A 11 -25.68 -2.36 -9.12
C LEU A 11 -24.39 -2.38 -9.96
N LEU A 12 -24.47 -1.92 -11.21
CA LEU A 12 -23.30 -1.78 -12.10
C LEU A 12 -22.25 -0.83 -11.52
N THR A 13 -22.70 0.29 -10.95
CA THR A 13 -21.82 1.30 -10.36
C THR A 13 -21.04 0.73 -9.18
N LEU A 14 -21.70 -0.01 -8.28
CA LEU A 14 -21.05 -0.67 -7.15
C LEU A 14 -19.99 -1.68 -7.60
N ILE A 15 -20.31 -2.51 -8.60
CA ILE A 15 -19.35 -3.50 -9.15
C ILE A 15 -18.13 -2.79 -9.75
N CYS A 16 -18.34 -1.74 -10.53
CA CYS A 16 -17.24 -0.95 -11.11
C CYS A 16 -16.37 -0.31 -10.03
N ILE A 17 -16.98 0.26 -8.97
CA ILE A 17 -16.24 0.85 -7.85
C ILE A 17 -15.40 -0.22 -7.14
N SER A 18 -15.95 -1.39 -6.85
CA SER A 18 -15.22 -2.47 -6.18
C SER A 18 -14.00 -2.94 -6.98
N ILE A 19 -14.16 -3.16 -8.29
CA ILE A 19 -13.06 -3.59 -9.16
C ILE A 19 -12.00 -2.48 -9.29
N PHE A 20 -12.45 -1.24 -9.48
CA PHE A 20 -11.55 -0.09 -9.60
C PHE A 20 -10.75 0.14 -8.30
N SER A 21 -11.39 -0.06 -7.15
CA SER A 21 -10.76 0.02 -5.84
C SER A 21 -9.63 -0.99 -5.70
N GLY A 22 -9.87 -2.27 -6.03
CA GLY A 22 -8.84 -3.32 -5.94
C GLY A 22 -7.66 -3.05 -6.88
N ILE A 23 -7.91 -2.63 -8.13
CA ILE A 23 -6.83 -2.27 -9.07
C ILE A 23 -6.03 -1.07 -8.56
N TRP A 24 -6.71 -0.06 -8.00
CA TRP A 24 -6.06 1.12 -7.46
C TRP A 24 -5.16 0.77 -6.27
N VAL A 25 -5.62 -0.11 -5.38
CA VAL A 25 -4.84 -0.56 -4.21
C VAL A 25 -3.61 -1.35 -4.64
N ASN A 26 -3.75 -2.33 -5.52
CA ASN A 26 -2.60 -3.10 -6.00
C ASN A 26 -1.53 -2.20 -6.62
N LYS A 27 -1.92 -1.22 -7.44
CA LYS A 27 -0.97 -0.24 -8.00
C LYS A 27 -0.26 0.59 -6.94
N GLN A 28 -0.92 0.94 -5.83
CA GLN A 28 -0.29 1.68 -4.75
C GLN A 28 0.64 0.78 -3.93
N CYS A 29 0.24 -0.47 -3.67
CA CYS A 29 1.09 -1.47 -3.05
C CYS A 29 2.37 -1.70 -3.87
N ASP A 30 2.27 -1.86 -5.18
CA ASP A 30 3.42 -1.99 -6.08
C ASP A 30 4.38 -0.79 -5.97
N LEU A 31 3.85 0.44 -5.98
CA LEU A 31 4.66 1.66 -5.82
C LEU A 31 5.38 1.73 -4.47
N LEU A 32 4.70 1.30 -3.39
CA LEU A 32 5.30 1.26 -2.06
C LEU A 32 6.39 0.18 -1.98
N LEU A 33 6.17 -0.99 -2.58
CA LEU A 33 7.14 -2.07 -2.66
C LEU A 33 8.38 -1.65 -3.47
N GLU A 34 8.19 -0.94 -4.57
CA GLU A 34 9.28 -0.39 -5.37
C GLU A 34 10.12 0.63 -4.57
N CYS A 35 9.47 1.51 -3.80
CA CYS A 35 10.18 2.44 -2.92
C CYS A 35 10.98 1.70 -1.84
N ILE A 36 10.43 0.65 -1.23
CA ILE A 36 11.13 -0.16 -0.21
C ILE A 36 12.34 -0.87 -0.81
N PHE A 37 12.20 -1.42 -2.01
CA PHE A 37 13.30 -2.06 -2.72
C PHE A 37 14.43 -1.06 -3.00
N GLU A 38 14.09 0.15 -3.45
CA GLU A 38 15.08 1.18 -3.74
C GLU A 38 15.80 1.67 -2.48
N ILE A 39 15.09 1.78 -1.34
CA ILE A 39 15.70 2.09 -0.04
C ILE A 39 16.72 1.01 0.35
N GLN A 40 16.34 -0.28 0.25
CA GLN A 40 17.25 -1.39 0.53
C GLN A 40 18.48 -1.37 -0.40
N HIS A 41 18.28 -1.08 -1.68
CA HIS A 41 19.37 -0.99 -2.66
C HIS A 41 20.34 0.15 -2.34
N LEU A 42 19.83 1.36 -2.08
CA LEU A 42 20.63 2.55 -1.78
C LEU A 42 21.39 2.42 -0.45
N CYS A 43 20.78 1.81 0.58
CA CYS A 43 21.48 1.48 1.82
C CYS A 43 22.61 0.47 1.59
N GLY A 44 22.39 -0.55 0.74
CA GLY A 44 23.42 -1.51 0.35
C GLY A 44 24.61 -0.87 -0.39
N GLU A 45 24.38 0.22 -1.12
CA GLU A 45 25.42 1.00 -1.80
C GLU A 45 26.07 2.10 -0.93
N ASN A 46 25.74 2.17 0.37
CA ASN A 46 26.15 3.25 1.29
C ASN A 46 25.74 4.66 0.81
N LYS A 47 24.67 4.78 0.03
CA LYS A 47 24.10 6.07 -0.43
C LYS A 47 23.00 6.54 0.53
N THR A 48 23.36 6.73 1.80
CA THR A 48 22.43 7.03 2.90
C THR A 48 21.61 8.31 2.66
N ASP A 49 22.20 9.35 2.08
CA ASP A 49 21.48 10.59 1.72
C ASP A 49 20.30 10.31 0.77
N ARG A 50 20.53 9.50 -0.28
CA ARG A 50 19.48 9.13 -1.25
C ARG A 50 18.47 8.16 -0.64
N ALA A 51 18.92 7.22 0.19
CA ALA A 51 18.00 6.33 0.89
C ALA A 51 17.02 7.13 1.75
N ASN A 52 17.49 8.19 2.40
CA ASN A 52 16.64 9.05 3.22
C ASN A 52 15.63 9.85 2.38
N GLU A 53 16.02 10.35 1.20
CA GLU A 53 15.08 10.94 0.23
C GLU A 53 13.97 9.97 -0.17
N TYR A 54 14.33 8.70 -0.43
CA TYR A 54 13.36 7.66 -0.75
C TYR A 54 12.47 7.27 0.44
N CYS A 55 12.97 7.32 1.68
CA CYS A 55 12.13 7.15 2.87
C CYS A 55 11.06 8.25 2.97
N VAL A 56 11.40 9.50 2.67
CA VAL A 56 10.43 10.62 2.64
C VAL A 56 9.41 10.44 1.51
N ILE A 57 9.84 9.95 0.34
CA ILE A 57 8.93 9.63 -0.77
C ILE A 57 7.97 8.50 -0.38
N LEU A 58 8.49 7.45 0.26
CA LEU A 58 7.71 6.33 0.78
C LEU A 58 6.66 6.81 1.78
N GLU A 59 7.03 7.64 2.76
CA GLU A 59 6.11 8.20 3.75
C GLU A 59 5.01 9.05 3.09
N LYS A 60 5.37 9.86 2.09
CA LYS A 60 4.39 10.67 1.33
C LYS A 60 3.42 9.80 0.53
N ASN A 61 3.93 8.75 -0.13
CA ASN A 61 3.12 7.81 -0.87
C ASN A 61 2.20 7.03 0.07
N TRP A 62 2.72 6.61 1.22
CA TRP A 62 1.97 5.94 2.28
C TRP A 62 0.82 6.82 2.80
N ASN A 63 1.10 8.08 3.13
CA ASN A 63 0.07 9.02 3.59
C ASN A 63 -1.04 9.25 2.56
N ASN A 64 -0.68 9.34 1.27
CA ASN A 64 -1.65 9.47 0.19
C ASN A 64 -2.49 8.19 0.00
N PHE A 65 -1.87 7.03 0.13
CA PHE A 65 -2.54 5.74 0.12
C PHE A 65 -3.50 5.63 1.30
N ARG A 66 -3.02 5.82 2.53
CA ARG A 66 -3.77 5.72 3.79
C ARG A 66 -5.02 6.58 3.80
N LYS A 67 -4.97 7.83 3.33
CA LYS A 67 -6.14 8.72 3.26
C LYS A 67 -7.33 8.13 2.49
N LYS A 68 -7.05 7.35 1.44
CA LYS A 68 -8.08 6.72 0.61
C LYS A 68 -8.36 5.29 1.08
N ALA A 69 -7.32 4.57 1.48
CA ALA A 69 -7.40 3.21 2.00
C ALA A 69 -8.15 3.12 3.33
N CYS A 70 -8.11 4.15 4.19
CA CYS A 70 -8.88 4.21 5.45
C CYS A 70 -10.40 4.02 5.26
N ILE A 71 -10.93 4.31 4.07
CA ILE A 71 -12.35 4.15 3.75
C ILE A 71 -12.67 2.68 3.36
N LEU A 72 -11.66 1.91 2.97
CA LEU A 72 -11.79 0.59 2.33
C LEU A 72 -11.21 -0.54 3.21
N ILE A 73 -10.10 -0.25 3.89
CA ILE A 73 -9.27 -1.16 4.68
C ILE A 73 -9.45 -0.85 6.18
N ARG A 74 -9.39 -1.91 6.98
CA ARG A 74 -9.45 -1.81 8.45
C ARG A 74 -8.24 -1.04 9.00
N SER A 75 -8.49 -0.03 9.84
CA SER A 75 -7.48 0.90 10.38
C SER A 75 -6.26 0.21 11.00
N GLU A 76 -6.44 -0.85 11.79
CA GLU A 76 -5.33 -1.55 12.49
C GLU A 76 -4.20 -1.96 11.53
N LYS A 77 -4.52 -2.48 10.34
CA LYS A 77 -3.50 -2.88 9.36
C LYS A 77 -2.75 -1.69 8.76
N LEU A 78 -3.39 -0.52 8.70
CA LEU A 78 -2.80 0.71 8.19
C LEU A 78 -1.93 1.39 9.26
N ASP A 79 -2.29 1.24 10.53
CA ASP A 79 -1.55 1.83 11.64
C ASP A 79 -0.22 1.08 11.86
N ASP A 80 -0.22 -0.26 11.76
CA ASP A 80 1.01 -1.08 11.85
C ASP A 80 2.07 -0.70 10.79
N ALA A 81 1.64 -0.41 9.56
CA ALA A 81 2.54 0.01 8.49
C ALA A 81 2.92 1.51 8.57
N GLU A 82 2.07 2.36 9.15
CA GLU A 82 2.40 3.77 9.40
C GLU A 82 3.52 3.92 10.42
N GLU A 83 3.51 3.12 11.49
CA GLU A 83 4.57 3.09 12.50
C GLU A 83 5.92 2.78 11.86
N ILE A 84 6.00 1.69 11.07
CA ILE A 84 7.24 1.27 10.43
C ILE A 84 7.70 2.30 9.38
N CYS A 85 6.79 2.81 8.53
CA CYS A 85 7.11 3.87 7.56
C CYS A 85 7.76 5.09 8.22
N SER A 86 7.27 5.48 9.40
CA SER A 86 7.76 6.65 10.14
C SER A 86 9.13 6.40 10.79
N GLU A 87 9.47 5.14 11.06
CA GLU A 87 10.74 4.73 11.67
C GLU A 87 11.88 4.59 10.64
N LEU A 88 11.57 4.27 9.39
CA LEU A 88 12.56 4.05 8.32
C LEU A 88 13.61 5.18 8.15
N PRO A 89 13.25 6.49 8.15
CA PRO A 89 14.22 7.57 8.05
C PRO A 89 15.26 7.57 9.17
N CYS A 90 14.84 7.21 10.40
CA CYS A 90 15.72 7.14 11.57
C CYS A 90 16.69 5.96 11.50
N LEU A 91 16.34 4.91 10.74
CA LEU A 91 17.12 3.69 10.60
C LEU A 91 18.04 3.68 9.37
N ALA A 92 18.03 4.72 8.53
CA ALA A 92 18.75 4.79 7.25
C ALA A 92 20.26 4.49 7.31
N ASP A 93 20.89 4.73 8.46
CA ASP A 93 22.32 4.50 8.70
C ASP A 93 22.61 3.21 9.48
N SER A 94 21.57 2.39 9.72
CA SER A 94 21.65 1.17 10.54
C SER A 94 21.31 -0.06 9.70
N ALA A 95 21.90 -1.20 10.07
CA ALA A 95 21.51 -2.50 9.48
C ALA A 95 20.05 -2.88 9.77
N GLU A 96 19.41 -2.22 10.74
CA GLU A 96 18.02 -2.44 11.13
C GLU A 96 17.04 -1.98 10.05
N ILE A 97 17.45 -1.10 9.13
CA ILE A 97 16.60 -0.69 8.01
C ILE A 97 16.19 -1.86 7.13
N PHE A 98 17.06 -2.86 6.93
CA PHE A 98 16.72 -4.04 6.14
C PHE A 98 15.62 -4.87 6.80
N VAL A 99 15.66 -4.98 8.14
CA VAL A 99 14.66 -5.71 8.92
C VAL A 99 13.32 -4.96 8.91
N SER A 100 13.33 -3.65 9.14
CA SER A 100 12.13 -2.82 9.12
C SER A 100 11.51 -2.73 7.72
N ALA A 101 12.33 -2.60 6.68
CA ALA A 101 11.91 -2.65 5.28
C ALA A 101 11.25 -3.99 4.93
N GLU A 102 11.82 -5.12 5.35
CA GLU A 102 11.24 -6.44 5.06
C GLU A 102 9.92 -6.65 5.84
N LYS A 103 9.81 -6.16 7.07
CA LYS A 103 8.54 -6.14 7.82
C LYS A 103 7.48 -5.31 7.11
N LEU A 104 7.82 -4.09 6.70
CA LEU A 104 6.89 -3.21 5.98
C LEU A 104 6.41 -3.82 4.67
N LYS A 105 7.33 -4.42 3.91
CA LYS A 105 7.03 -5.19 2.70
C LYS A 105 6.06 -6.33 2.98
N HIS A 106 6.25 -7.09 4.06
CA HIS A 106 5.34 -8.15 4.45
C HIS A 106 3.94 -7.62 4.79
N ILE A 107 3.84 -6.48 5.49
CA ILE A 107 2.54 -5.86 5.80
C ILE A 107 1.85 -5.36 4.52
N ILE A 108 2.57 -4.69 3.63
CA ILE A 108 2.03 -4.21 2.36
C ILE A 108 1.55 -5.38 1.49
N ARG A 109 2.30 -6.49 1.46
CA ARG A 109 1.91 -7.70 0.73
C ARG A 109 0.67 -8.36 1.34
N ASN A 110 0.57 -8.40 2.67
CA ASN A 110 -0.64 -8.86 3.35
C ASN A 110 -1.85 -7.96 3.04
N ILE A 111 -1.64 -6.65 2.88
CA ILE A 111 -2.69 -5.70 2.46
C ILE A 111 -3.10 -5.99 1.01
N GLU A 112 -2.14 -6.15 0.11
CA GLU A 112 -2.36 -6.51 -1.30
C GLU A 112 -3.14 -7.83 -1.42
N GLU A 113 -2.75 -8.89 -0.68
CA GLU A 113 -3.45 -10.18 -0.68
C GLU A 113 -4.84 -10.10 -0.04
N SER A 114 -5.06 -9.21 0.93
CA SER A 114 -6.37 -9.02 1.56
C SER A 114 -7.35 -8.24 0.69
N GLU A 115 -6.84 -7.31 -0.13
CA GLU A 115 -7.64 -6.42 -0.99
C GLU A 115 -7.73 -6.89 -2.45
N SER A 116 -6.82 -7.78 -2.87
CA SER A 116 -6.95 -8.48 -4.14
C SER A 116 -8.31 -9.15 -4.13
N PRO A 117 -9.23 -8.78 -5.04
CA PRO A 117 -10.52 -9.40 -5.06
C PRO A 117 -10.28 -10.87 -5.39
N HIS A 118 -10.41 -11.74 -4.38
CA HIS A 118 -10.55 -13.18 -4.55
C HIS A 118 -11.89 -13.44 -5.27
N ILE A 119 -11.98 -13.05 -6.54
CA ILE A 119 -12.98 -13.54 -7.49
C ILE A 119 -12.70 -15.03 -7.81
N VAL A 120 -11.70 -15.65 -7.17
CA VAL A 120 -11.29 -17.03 -7.42
C VAL A 120 -11.87 -18.03 -6.41
N ASN A 121 -12.47 -17.59 -5.29
CA ASN A 121 -12.98 -18.55 -4.28
C ASN A 121 -14.51 -18.73 -4.28
N ILE A 122 -15.15 -18.49 -5.43
CA ILE A 122 -16.50 -19.00 -5.72
C ILE A 122 -16.36 -20.06 -6.81
N LEU A 123 -15.68 -21.17 -6.49
CA LEU A 123 -15.82 -22.43 -7.21
C LEU A 123 -15.73 -23.61 -6.24
#